data_AF-E4Y3J0-F1
#
_entry.id   AF-E4Y3J0-F1
#
_cell.length_a   1.000
_cell.length_b   1.000
_cell.length_c   1.000
_cell.angle_alpha   90.00
_cell.angle_beta   90.00
_cell.angle_gamma   90.00
#
_symmetry.space_group_name_H-M   'P 1'
#
loop_
_entity.id
_entity.type
_entity.pdbx_description
1 polymer ?
#
loop_
_entity_poly.entity_id
_entity_poly.type
_entity_poly.pdbx_seq_one_letter_code
_entity_poly.pdbx_strand_id
1 'polypeptide(L)'
;MKRVAKAKVAQAKKGKQVSLDELSLSDAEAAVKTCIAETLGQDELPEPESPAFQPYPTRGQTSTRVQESEELGLRDELEKITKRLRLLEHKFKKGHSLAEFVMPNETVTMADKVSEKTHRFQTLAGVTVAEVAACQDVFAELLALNFGQNLATLYRFLRRPILHEYKHLSRAEKNIKQVQEDQPILFELKSISDLLHEANNERSSPGNWALSLKEGIRIVAETAYKRMFVHIRDIIANPYAHDVTRQYVVAQMEALQRELEFLFGKRTLGVTRVSDWLEQNAALGVDFTRQRAFKEIRLLFPFKKETHSRVYQFFLLPELDQALDDGLMQWNGESGQATQEADSEEELPSTSAAARNSLRALYGHCGLSDNLPAN
;
A
#
# COMPACT_ATOMS: atom_id res chain seq x y z
N MET A 1 -26.48 -55.93 -22.61
CA MET A 1 -25.04 -55.86 -22.93
C MET A 1 -24.44 -54.59 -22.33
N LYS A 2 -23.25 -54.72 -21.71
CA LYS A 2 -22.26 -53.67 -21.33
C LYS A 2 -22.72 -52.60 -20.30
N ARG A 3 -22.45 -52.75 -18.99
CA ARG A 3 -21.22 -52.40 -18.20
C ARG A 3 -20.67 -51.00 -18.51
N VAL A 4 -20.60 -50.12 -17.49
CA VAL A 4 -19.43 -49.35 -16.95
C VAL A 4 -19.97 -48.58 -15.71
N ALA A 5 -19.72 -49.01 -14.48
CA ALA A 5 -18.58 -48.79 -13.57
C ALA A 5 -18.78 -47.61 -12.60
N LYS A 6 -18.86 -47.97 -11.31
CA LYS A 6 -18.80 -47.09 -10.14
C LYS A 6 -17.37 -46.56 -9.98
N ALA A 7 -17.20 -45.25 -9.82
CA ALA A 7 -15.98 -44.66 -9.29
C ALA A 7 -16.24 -44.16 -7.87
N LYS A 8 -15.40 -44.61 -6.94
CA LYS A 8 -15.44 -44.36 -5.50
C LYS A 8 -14.99 -42.92 -5.19
N VAL A 9 -15.75 -42.26 -4.33
CA VAL A 9 -15.34 -41.07 -3.59
C VAL A 9 -14.28 -41.49 -2.58
N ALA A 10 -13.05 -40.97 -2.72
CA ALA A 10 -12.01 -41.08 -1.70
C ALA A 10 -12.16 -39.93 -0.71
N GLN A 11 -12.20 -40.29 0.57
CA GLN A 11 -12.41 -39.40 1.71
C GLN A 11 -11.24 -38.41 1.88
N ALA A 12 -11.58 -37.12 2.02
CA ALA A 12 -10.65 -36.11 2.49
C ALA A 12 -10.22 -36.43 3.93
N LYS A 13 -8.92 -36.70 4.13
CA LYS A 13 -8.31 -36.75 5.47
C LYS A 13 -8.48 -35.37 6.12
N LYS A 14 -9.24 -35.32 7.21
CA LYS A 14 -9.23 -34.21 8.17
C LYS A 14 -7.80 -34.01 8.66
N GLY A 15 -7.16 -32.91 8.25
CA GLY A 15 -5.95 -32.41 8.86
C GLY A 15 -6.25 -32.05 10.31
N LYS A 16 -5.59 -32.75 11.24
CA LYS A 16 -5.63 -32.51 12.67
C LYS A 16 -4.99 -31.14 12.93
N GLN A 17 -5.77 -30.20 13.47
CA GLN A 17 -5.28 -28.89 13.90
C GLN A 17 -4.32 -29.11 15.07
N VAL A 18 -3.02 -28.85 14.85
CA VAL A 18 -1.99 -28.90 15.89
C VAL A 18 -1.96 -27.53 16.56
N SER A 19 -2.10 -27.52 17.89
CA SER A 19 -2.00 -26.34 18.74
C SER A 19 -0.61 -25.73 18.67
N LEU A 20 -0.56 -24.39 18.67
CA LEU A 20 0.60 -23.55 18.41
C LEU A 20 1.41 -23.29 19.70
N ASP A 21 1.64 -24.33 20.49
CA ASP A 21 2.50 -24.28 21.67
C ASP A 21 3.49 -25.44 21.60
N GLU A 22 4.78 -25.07 21.68
CA GLU A 22 5.98 -25.93 21.66
C GLU A 22 6.42 -26.46 20.29
N LEU A 23 6.85 -25.56 19.40
CA LEU A 23 7.86 -25.89 18.39
C LEU A 23 9.24 -25.72 19.02
N SER A 24 9.86 -26.82 19.43
CA SER A 24 11.23 -26.80 19.94
C SER A 24 12.19 -26.44 18.79
N LEU A 25 13.26 -25.70 19.10
CA LEU A 25 14.33 -25.35 18.14
C LEU A 25 14.94 -26.61 17.46
N SER A 26 14.83 -27.77 18.11
CA SER A 26 15.24 -29.07 17.57
C SER A 26 14.36 -29.54 16.40
N ASP A 27 13.06 -29.23 16.41
CA ASP A 27 12.13 -29.64 15.36
C ASP A 27 12.26 -28.77 14.11
N ALA A 28 12.63 -27.49 14.29
CA ALA A 28 12.95 -26.58 13.21
C ALA A 28 14.28 -26.94 12.52
N GLU A 29 15.31 -27.32 13.28
CA GLU A 29 16.57 -27.82 12.70
C GLU A 29 16.39 -29.17 11.98
N ALA A 30 15.56 -30.06 12.54
CA ALA A 30 15.19 -31.31 11.86
C ALA A 30 14.47 -31.02 10.55
N ALA A 31 13.47 -30.12 10.52
CA ALA A 31 12.76 -29.75 9.30
C ALA A 31 13.67 -29.11 8.24
N VAL A 32 14.62 -28.27 8.65
CA VAL A 32 15.61 -27.67 7.74
C VAL A 32 16.59 -28.73 7.20
N LYS A 33 17.04 -29.68 8.03
CA LYS A 33 17.88 -30.80 7.57
C LYS A 33 17.14 -31.75 6.64
N THR A 34 15.85 -32.02 6.89
CA THR A 34 15.02 -32.86 6.00
C THR A 34 14.77 -32.16 4.67
N CYS A 35 14.50 -30.85 4.65
CA CYS A 35 14.39 -30.09 3.40
C CYS A 35 15.71 -30.05 2.63
N ILE A 36 16.86 -29.92 3.29
CA ILE A 36 18.18 -29.96 2.63
C ILE A 36 18.46 -31.37 2.06
N ALA A 37 18.12 -32.43 2.79
CA ALA A 37 18.29 -33.81 2.33
C ALA A 37 17.33 -34.17 1.17
N GLU A 38 16.09 -33.70 1.19
CA GLU A 38 15.12 -33.89 0.09
C GLU A 38 15.52 -33.11 -1.18
N THR A 39 16.20 -31.97 -1.03
CA THR A 39 16.66 -31.16 -2.17
C THR A 39 17.97 -31.69 -2.79
N LEU A 40 18.75 -32.48 -2.04
CA LEU A 40 19.98 -33.12 -2.51
C LEU A 40 19.79 -34.60 -2.93
N GLY A 41 18.61 -35.17 -2.68
CA GLY A 41 18.34 -36.61 -2.85
C GLY A 41 17.53 -37.02 -4.08
N GLN A 42 17.30 -36.12 -5.05
CA GLN A 42 16.64 -36.49 -6.31
C GLN A 42 17.64 -36.41 -7.47
N ASP A 43 18.46 -37.46 -7.60
CA ASP A 43 18.70 -38.12 -8.88
C ASP A 43 19.07 -39.60 -8.65
N GLU A 44 18.13 -40.45 -9.09
CA GLU A 44 18.18 -41.86 -9.53
C GLU A 44 18.86 -42.99 -8.70
N LEU A 45 18.06 -44.03 -8.46
CA LEU A 45 18.41 -45.46 -8.43
C LEU A 45 17.32 -46.23 -9.19
N PRO A 46 17.55 -47.41 -9.80
CA PRO A 46 18.56 -48.42 -9.42
C PRO A 46 19.42 -48.95 -10.60
N GLU A 47 20.56 -49.62 -10.39
CA GLU A 47 20.68 -51.09 -10.24
C GLU A 47 22.08 -51.48 -9.70
N PRO A 48 22.18 -52.55 -8.88
CA PRO A 48 23.40 -53.34 -8.79
C PRO A 48 23.17 -54.76 -9.31
N GLU A 49 24.03 -55.21 -10.22
CA GLU A 49 24.79 -56.47 -10.11
C GLU A 49 25.70 -56.67 -11.35
N SER A 50 27.01 -56.52 -11.16
CA SER A 50 28.04 -57.21 -11.96
C SER A 50 28.15 -58.67 -11.46
N PRO A 51 28.74 -59.67 -12.19
CA PRO A 51 29.89 -59.50 -13.09
C PRO A 51 30.02 -60.49 -14.28
N ALA A 52 30.75 -60.09 -15.34
CA ALA A 52 31.53 -61.05 -16.12
C ALA A 52 32.64 -60.38 -16.95
N PHE A 53 33.88 -60.76 -16.61
CA PHE A 53 35.04 -61.03 -17.47
C PHE A 53 35.53 -60.00 -18.50
N GLN A 54 36.83 -59.66 -18.35
CA GLN A 54 37.68 -58.95 -19.32
C GLN A 54 37.74 -59.68 -20.69
N PRO A 55 38.15 -59.00 -21.78
CA PRO A 55 39.60 -58.85 -22.04
C PRO A 55 40.01 -57.45 -22.55
N TYR A 56 41.21 -57.02 -22.15
CA TYR A 56 41.98 -55.98 -22.85
C TYR A 56 42.17 -56.37 -24.34
N PRO A 57 42.16 -55.41 -25.28
CA PRO A 57 43.36 -54.66 -25.65
C PRO A 57 43.01 -53.17 -25.93
N THR A 58 43.88 -52.19 -26.17
CA THR A 58 45.20 -52.16 -26.79
C THR A 58 45.85 -50.82 -26.43
N ARG A 59 47.17 -50.81 -26.42
CA ARG A 59 48.06 -49.66 -26.21
C ARG A 59 47.80 -48.54 -27.24
N GLY A 60 47.51 -47.34 -26.73
CA GLY A 60 47.67 -46.07 -27.43
C GLY A 60 46.42 -45.55 -28.16
N GLN A 61 45.64 -44.68 -27.50
CA GLN A 61 45.15 -43.41 -28.06
C GLN A 61 44.31 -42.65 -27.00
N THR A 62 44.66 -41.37 -26.83
CA THR A 62 43.84 -40.25 -26.32
C THR A 62 43.28 -40.33 -24.90
N SER A 63 44.10 -39.97 -23.90
CA SER A 63 43.64 -39.49 -22.59
C SER A 63 43.86 -37.98 -22.45
N THR A 64 43.20 -37.21 -23.31
CA THR A 64 43.03 -35.75 -23.15
C THR A 64 41.55 -35.34 -23.20
N ARG A 65 40.67 -36.19 -23.76
CA ARG A 65 39.27 -35.85 -24.03
C ARG A 65 38.31 -36.07 -22.85
N VAL A 66 38.68 -36.90 -21.87
CA VAL A 66 37.85 -37.18 -20.68
C VAL A 66 38.04 -36.12 -19.60
N GLN A 67 39.26 -35.60 -19.43
CA GLN A 67 39.53 -34.48 -18.51
C GLN A 67 38.90 -33.17 -18.98
N GLU A 68 38.88 -32.90 -20.29
CA GLU A 68 38.20 -31.71 -20.83
C GLU A 68 36.69 -31.72 -20.56
N SER A 69 36.04 -32.88 -20.57
CA SER A 69 34.59 -32.99 -20.37
C SER A 69 34.17 -32.81 -18.90
N GLU A 70 34.98 -33.27 -17.95
CA GLU A 70 34.76 -33.02 -16.51
C GLU A 70 35.11 -31.57 -16.14
N GLU A 71 36.17 -30.99 -16.71
CA GLU A 71 36.50 -29.57 -16.52
C GLU A 71 35.43 -28.63 -17.11
N LEU A 72 34.81 -29.01 -18.24
CA LEU A 72 33.70 -28.26 -18.84
C LEU A 72 32.45 -28.31 -17.95
N GLY A 73 32.09 -29.47 -17.41
CA GLY A 73 30.96 -29.62 -16.48
C GLY A 73 31.16 -28.82 -15.18
N LEU A 74 32.37 -28.87 -14.62
CA LEU A 74 32.72 -28.08 -13.44
C LEU A 74 32.70 -26.58 -13.73
N ARG A 75 33.14 -26.12 -14.91
CA ARG A 75 33.07 -24.71 -15.31
C ARG A 75 31.63 -24.21 -15.41
N ASP A 76 30.74 -25.01 -15.99
CA ASP A 76 29.32 -24.66 -16.11
C ASP A 76 28.62 -24.58 -14.74
N GLU A 77 28.95 -25.50 -13.82
CA GLU A 77 28.47 -25.44 -12.44
C GLU A 77 29.02 -24.23 -11.70
N LEU A 78 30.32 -23.94 -11.86
CA LEU A 78 30.96 -22.78 -11.23
C LEU A 78 30.39 -21.47 -11.78
N GLU A 79 30.05 -21.40 -13.07
CA GLU A 79 29.37 -20.25 -13.67
C GLU A 79 27.94 -20.09 -13.15
N LYS A 80 27.18 -21.18 -12.99
CA LYS A 80 25.85 -21.18 -12.35
C LYS A 80 25.92 -20.70 -10.89
N ILE A 81 26.89 -21.21 -10.13
CA ILE A 81 27.13 -20.79 -8.74
C ILE A 81 27.50 -19.31 -8.71
N THR A 82 28.41 -18.85 -9.57
CA THR A 82 28.83 -17.45 -9.64
C THR A 82 27.67 -16.52 -10.01
N LYS A 83 26.83 -16.91 -10.97
CA LYS A 83 25.60 -16.17 -11.32
C LYS A 83 24.64 -16.10 -10.14
N ARG A 84 24.45 -17.20 -9.42
CA ARG A 84 23.59 -17.26 -8.22
C ARG A 84 24.14 -16.42 -7.08
N LEU A 85 25.46 -16.42 -6.89
CA LEU A 85 26.17 -15.64 -5.87
C LEU A 85 26.08 -14.15 -6.16
N ARG A 86 26.27 -13.73 -7.42
CA ARG A 86 26.02 -12.34 -7.86
C ARG A 86 24.57 -11.91 -7.67
N LEU A 87 23.62 -12.81 -7.94
CA LEU A 87 22.20 -12.52 -7.78
C LEU A 87 21.82 -12.41 -6.29
N LEU A 88 22.44 -13.22 -5.43
CA LEU A 88 22.33 -13.12 -3.97
C LEU A 88 22.98 -11.85 -3.43
N GLU A 89 24.19 -11.50 -3.86
CA GLU A 89 24.82 -10.23 -3.50
C GLU A 89 24.01 -9.03 -3.97
N HIS A 90 23.42 -9.11 -5.17
CA HIS A 90 22.54 -8.07 -5.67
C HIS A 90 21.29 -7.93 -4.79
N LYS A 91 20.64 -9.06 -4.44
CA LYS A 91 19.51 -9.08 -3.51
C LYS A 91 19.89 -8.58 -2.11
N PHE A 92 21.08 -8.92 -1.62
CA PHE A 92 21.57 -8.52 -0.31
C PHE A 92 21.90 -7.03 -0.27
N LYS A 93 22.60 -6.49 -1.28
CA LYS A 93 22.85 -5.05 -1.44
C LYS A 93 21.54 -4.28 -1.55
N LYS A 94 20.56 -4.81 -2.28
CA LYS A 94 19.23 -4.21 -2.40
C LYS A 94 18.47 -4.25 -1.08
N GLY A 95 18.48 -5.38 -0.38
CA GLY A 95 17.90 -5.53 0.96
C GLY A 95 18.54 -4.59 1.98
N HIS A 96 19.86 -4.42 1.94
CA HIS A 96 20.61 -3.52 2.81
C HIS A 96 20.36 -2.03 2.47
N SER A 97 20.23 -1.70 1.18
CA SER A 97 19.82 -0.33 0.78
C SER A 97 18.38 0.00 1.21
N LEU A 98 17.52 -1.03 1.33
CA LEU A 98 16.09 -0.93 1.62
C LEU A 98 15.72 -1.01 3.11
N ALA A 99 16.61 -1.44 4.01
CA ALA A 99 16.41 -1.34 5.46
C ALA A 99 17.69 -1.68 6.25
N GLU A 100 17.82 -1.10 7.45
CA GLU A 100 18.76 -1.51 8.51
C GLU A 100 18.37 -2.85 9.19
N PHE A 101 17.30 -3.52 8.71
CA PHE A 101 16.79 -4.79 9.22
C PHE A 101 16.67 -5.84 8.12
N VAL A 102 16.63 -7.12 8.51
CA VAL A 102 16.44 -8.26 7.62
C VAL A 102 15.09 -8.14 6.90
N MET A 103 15.13 -7.74 5.63
CA MET A 103 13.96 -7.65 4.74
C MET A 103 13.55 -9.05 4.25
N PRO A 104 12.26 -9.42 4.33
CA PRO A 104 11.78 -10.65 3.71
C PRO A 104 12.05 -10.67 2.19
N ASN A 105 12.62 -11.77 1.70
CA ASN A 105 12.96 -11.93 0.27
C ASN A 105 11.75 -11.76 -0.66
N GLU A 106 10.55 -12.09 -0.18
CA GLU A 106 9.31 -11.94 -0.94
C GLU A 106 8.99 -10.48 -1.25
N THR A 107 9.09 -9.59 -0.27
CA THR A 107 8.81 -8.16 -0.43
C THR A 107 9.82 -7.49 -1.37
N VAL A 108 11.10 -7.83 -1.26
CA VAL A 108 12.14 -7.36 -2.20
C VAL A 108 11.83 -7.83 -3.62
N THR A 109 11.46 -9.10 -3.78
CA THR A 109 11.11 -9.65 -5.11
C THR A 109 9.86 -8.99 -5.70
N MET A 110 8.86 -8.66 -4.88
CA MET A 110 7.68 -7.93 -5.35
C MET A 110 8.01 -6.50 -5.75
N ALA A 111 8.82 -5.79 -4.96
CA ALA A 111 9.29 -4.44 -5.26
C ALA A 111 10.04 -4.37 -6.59
N ASP A 112 10.89 -5.37 -6.85
CA ASP A 112 11.66 -5.49 -8.09
C ASP A 112 10.76 -5.62 -9.31
N LYS A 113 9.80 -6.56 -9.24
CA LYS A 113 8.80 -6.77 -10.30
C LYS A 113 7.97 -5.51 -10.57
N VAL A 114 7.58 -4.79 -9.51
CA VAL A 114 6.84 -3.53 -9.64
C VAL A 114 7.71 -2.48 -10.32
N SER A 115 8.95 -2.28 -9.87
CA SER A 115 9.86 -1.28 -10.43
C SER A 115 10.20 -1.55 -11.90
N GLU A 116 10.42 -2.81 -12.29
CA GLU A 116 10.69 -3.20 -13.67
C GLU A 116 9.49 -2.93 -14.57
N LYS A 117 8.28 -3.28 -14.12
CA LYS A 117 7.06 -3.07 -14.90
C LYS A 117 6.72 -1.60 -15.06
N THR A 118 6.73 -0.83 -13.97
CA THR A 118 6.27 0.56 -13.97
C THR A 118 7.32 1.52 -14.49
N HIS A 119 8.56 1.08 -14.70
CA HIS A 119 9.70 1.95 -15.04
C HIS A 119 9.79 3.15 -14.07
N ARG A 120 9.44 2.91 -12.79
CA ARG A 120 9.35 3.94 -11.73
C ARG A 120 8.40 5.10 -12.07
N PHE A 121 7.40 4.85 -12.91
CA PHE A 121 6.49 5.86 -13.42
C PHE A 121 7.22 7.04 -14.11
N GLN A 122 8.38 6.77 -14.74
CA GLN A 122 9.12 7.76 -15.54
C GLN A 122 8.31 8.23 -16.76
N THR A 123 7.64 7.27 -17.41
CA THR A 123 6.50 7.49 -18.30
C THR A 123 5.27 6.92 -17.61
N LEU A 124 4.18 7.69 -17.55
CA LEU A 124 2.91 7.28 -16.90
C LEU A 124 2.17 6.25 -17.78
N ALA A 125 2.86 5.21 -18.24
CA ALA A 125 2.39 4.34 -19.32
C ALA A 125 1.46 3.23 -18.83
N GLY A 126 0.28 3.12 -19.44
CA GLY A 126 -0.48 1.88 -19.68
C GLY A 126 -0.71 0.88 -18.53
N VAL A 127 -0.61 1.30 -17.27
CA VAL A 127 -0.72 0.41 -16.10
C VAL A 127 -2.18 0.00 -15.90
N THR A 128 -2.41 -1.28 -15.64
CA THR A 128 -3.78 -1.78 -15.41
C THR A 128 -4.28 -1.47 -13.99
N VAL A 129 -5.60 -1.45 -13.78
CA VAL A 129 -6.21 -1.25 -12.45
C VAL A 129 -5.68 -2.25 -11.42
N ALA A 130 -5.52 -3.52 -11.81
CA ALA A 130 -4.98 -4.56 -10.95
C ALA A 130 -3.50 -4.32 -10.57
N GLU A 131 -2.69 -3.82 -11.51
CA GLU A 131 -1.29 -3.51 -11.24
C GLU A 131 -1.15 -2.28 -10.34
N VAL A 132 -1.98 -1.25 -10.54
CA VAL A 132 -2.04 -0.10 -9.65
C VAL A 132 -2.39 -0.53 -8.23
N ALA A 133 -3.38 -1.41 -8.07
CA ALA A 133 -3.73 -1.96 -6.75
C ALA A 133 -2.55 -2.72 -6.10
N ALA A 134 -1.85 -3.55 -6.87
CA ALA A 134 -0.65 -4.25 -6.39
C ALA A 134 0.47 -3.28 -6.00
N CYS A 135 0.68 -2.19 -6.76
CA CYS A 135 1.65 -1.16 -6.42
C CYS A 135 1.32 -0.49 -5.09
N GLN A 136 0.05 -0.15 -4.86
CA GLN A 136 -0.38 0.44 -3.60
C GLN A 136 -0.08 -0.47 -2.41
N ASP A 137 -0.32 -1.77 -2.54
CA ASP A 137 -0.06 -2.74 -1.46
C ASP A 137 1.45 -2.94 -1.21
N VAL A 138 2.24 -3.10 -2.28
CA VAL A 138 3.70 -3.21 -2.17
C VAL A 138 4.32 -1.95 -1.57
N PHE A 139 3.90 -0.77 -2.00
CA PHE A 139 4.41 0.49 -1.44
C PHE A 139 4.03 0.67 0.02
N ALA A 140 2.83 0.26 0.44
CA ALA A 140 2.47 0.29 1.86
C ALA A 140 3.41 -0.59 2.70
N GLU A 141 3.79 -1.78 2.23
CA GLU A 141 4.77 -2.64 2.91
C GLU A 141 6.19 -2.05 2.88
N LEU A 142 6.62 -1.48 1.75
CA LEU A 142 7.94 -0.84 1.67
C LEU A 142 8.05 0.36 2.61
N LEU A 143 6.99 1.16 2.73
CA LEU A 143 6.93 2.25 3.70
C LEU A 143 7.02 1.73 5.14
N ALA A 144 6.34 0.62 5.45
CA ALA A 144 6.39 -0.01 6.77
C ALA A 144 7.81 -0.47 7.11
N LEU A 145 8.51 -1.06 6.15
CA LEU A 145 9.86 -1.59 6.35
C LEU A 145 10.93 -0.50 6.42
N ASN A 146 10.80 0.57 5.63
CA ASN A 146 11.79 1.65 5.60
C ASN A 146 11.61 2.66 6.74
N PHE A 147 10.36 2.99 7.07
CA PHE A 147 10.04 4.13 7.94
C PHE A 147 9.11 3.77 9.10
N GLY A 148 8.67 2.52 9.20
CA GLY A 148 7.82 2.02 10.29
C GLY A 148 6.33 2.00 9.97
N GLN A 149 5.58 1.29 10.81
CA GLN A 149 4.16 1.00 10.60
C GLN A 149 3.27 2.25 10.56
N ASN A 150 3.64 3.31 11.26
CA ASN A 150 2.85 4.55 11.31
C ASN A 150 2.70 5.20 9.92
N LEU A 151 3.79 5.24 9.14
CA LEU A 151 3.74 5.79 7.78
C LEU A 151 2.90 4.92 6.86
N ALA A 152 3.04 3.60 6.96
CA ALA A 152 2.25 2.66 6.17
C ALA A 152 0.75 2.76 6.50
N THR A 153 0.39 2.92 7.77
CA THR A 153 -0.99 3.12 8.21
C THR A 153 -1.55 4.45 7.69
N LEU A 154 -0.80 5.56 7.80
CA LEU A 154 -1.18 6.85 7.22
C LEU A 154 -1.43 6.72 5.72
N TYR A 155 -0.51 6.07 4.99
CA TYR A 155 -0.65 5.88 3.55
C TYR A 155 -1.92 5.10 3.21
N ARG A 156 -2.13 3.92 3.84
CA ARG A 156 -3.34 3.11 3.61
C ARG A 156 -4.63 3.87 3.94
N PHE A 157 -4.61 4.75 4.93
CA PHE A 157 -5.76 5.53 5.36
C PHE A 157 -6.08 6.71 4.41
N LEU A 158 -5.06 7.34 3.84
CA LEU A 158 -5.18 8.59 3.07
C LEU A 158 -5.04 8.41 1.56
N ARG A 159 -4.59 7.25 1.08
CA ARG A 159 -4.45 6.93 -0.35
C ARG A 159 -5.79 6.85 -1.04
N ARG A 160 -5.79 7.08 -2.36
CA ARG A 160 -6.98 6.84 -3.20
C ARG A 160 -7.21 5.33 -3.40
N PRO A 161 -8.30 4.72 -2.91
CA PRO A 161 -8.49 3.27 -3.03
C PRO A 161 -8.96 2.89 -4.45
N ILE A 162 -8.02 2.51 -5.34
CA ILE A 162 -8.32 2.25 -6.75
C ILE A 162 -9.38 1.16 -6.97
N LEU A 163 -9.38 0.15 -6.12
CA LEU A 163 -10.33 -0.95 -6.20
C LEU A 163 -11.76 -0.53 -5.84
N HIS A 164 -11.92 0.51 -5.02
CA HIS A 164 -13.23 1.07 -4.70
C HIS A 164 -13.77 1.92 -5.85
N GLU A 165 -12.89 2.69 -6.51
CA GLU A 165 -13.23 3.48 -7.70
C GLU A 165 -13.74 2.60 -8.85
N TYR A 166 -13.09 1.46 -9.05
CA TYR A 166 -13.46 0.47 -10.07
C TYR A 166 -14.20 -0.74 -9.50
N LYS A 167 -15.00 -0.57 -8.42
CA LYS A 167 -15.71 -1.68 -7.77
C LYS A 167 -16.67 -2.46 -8.69
N HIS A 168 -17.19 -1.79 -9.72
CA HIS A 168 -18.14 -2.33 -10.69
C HIS A 168 -17.50 -3.28 -11.71
N LEU A 169 -16.17 -3.26 -11.84
CA LEU A 169 -15.44 -4.13 -12.75
C LEU A 169 -15.19 -5.50 -12.13
N SER A 170 -15.36 -6.53 -12.95
CA SER A 170 -14.92 -7.89 -12.65
C SER A 170 -13.39 -7.97 -12.53
N ARG A 171 -12.89 -9.07 -11.94
CA ARG A 171 -11.45 -9.31 -11.82
C ARG A 171 -10.74 -9.33 -13.18
N ALA A 172 -11.37 -9.94 -14.19
CA ALA A 172 -10.82 -10.00 -15.55
C ALA A 172 -10.72 -8.59 -16.17
N GLU A 173 -11.76 -7.77 -16.03
CA GLU A 173 -11.76 -6.40 -16.54
C GLU A 173 -10.72 -5.52 -15.84
N LYS A 174 -10.51 -5.68 -14.52
CA LYS A 174 -9.47 -4.95 -13.78
C LYS A 174 -8.05 -5.27 -14.24
N ASN A 175 -7.82 -6.46 -14.80
CA ASN A 175 -6.52 -6.86 -15.34
C ASN A 175 -6.25 -6.32 -16.75
N ILE A 176 -7.27 -5.78 -17.43
CA ILE A 176 -7.16 -5.31 -18.82
C ILE A 176 -7.35 -3.80 -18.89
N LYS A 177 -8.24 -3.24 -18.05
CA LYS A 177 -8.52 -1.82 -18.02
C LYS A 177 -7.28 -1.04 -17.58
N GLN A 178 -6.79 -0.20 -18.47
CA GLN A 178 -5.71 0.73 -18.19
C GLN A 178 -6.22 1.95 -17.42
N VAL A 179 -5.40 2.41 -16.49
CA VAL A 179 -5.57 3.68 -15.80
C VAL A 179 -5.01 4.77 -16.70
N GLN A 180 -5.76 5.85 -16.88
CA GLN A 180 -5.32 6.98 -17.71
C GLN A 180 -4.09 7.65 -17.09
N GLU A 181 -3.18 8.13 -17.94
CA GLU A 181 -1.87 8.65 -17.50
C GLU A 181 -2.00 9.88 -16.59
N ASP A 182 -3.05 10.68 -16.78
CA ASP A 182 -3.34 11.91 -16.04
C ASP A 182 -4.06 11.67 -14.69
N GLN A 183 -4.31 10.42 -14.33
CA GLN A 183 -5.03 10.08 -13.10
C GLN A 183 -4.21 10.44 -11.85
N PRO A 184 -4.80 11.13 -10.85
CA PRO A 184 -4.12 11.52 -9.61
C PRO A 184 -3.39 10.37 -8.89
N ILE A 185 -3.93 9.15 -8.97
CA ILE A 185 -3.33 7.98 -8.33
C ILE A 185 -1.94 7.63 -8.85
N LEU A 186 -1.67 7.85 -10.15
CA LEU A 186 -0.36 7.56 -10.70
C LEU A 186 0.68 8.59 -10.21
N PHE A 187 0.26 9.84 -10.00
CA PHE A 187 1.11 10.87 -9.39
C PHE A 187 1.37 10.61 -7.91
N GLU A 188 0.39 10.11 -7.16
CA GLU A 188 0.57 9.64 -5.77
C GLU A 188 1.62 8.51 -5.73
N LEU A 189 1.45 7.47 -6.54
CA LEU A 189 2.38 6.35 -6.62
C LEU A 189 3.79 6.78 -7.04
N LYS A 190 3.90 7.72 -7.99
CA LYS A 190 5.18 8.31 -8.37
C LYS A 190 5.84 9.03 -7.20
N SER A 191 5.11 9.86 -6.46
CA SER A 191 5.64 10.59 -5.31
C SER A 191 6.20 9.65 -4.23
N ILE A 192 5.52 8.52 -3.98
CA ILE A 192 5.97 7.51 -3.02
C ILE A 192 7.18 6.75 -3.54
N SER A 193 7.19 6.40 -4.83
CA SER A 193 8.34 5.78 -5.48
C SER A 193 9.57 6.70 -5.40
N ASP A 194 9.40 8.00 -5.63
CA ASP A 194 10.46 8.99 -5.56
C ASP A 194 10.98 9.12 -4.11
N LEU A 195 10.09 9.21 -3.12
CA LEU A 195 10.47 9.24 -1.69
C LEU A 195 11.29 8.00 -1.28
N LEU A 196 10.80 6.80 -1.62
CA LEU A 196 11.51 5.55 -1.35
C LEU A 196 12.87 5.51 -2.05
N HIS A 197 12.93 5.97 -3.30
CA HIS A 197 14.17 6.00 -4.05
C HIS A 197 15.17 7.01 -3.46
N GLU A 198 14.74 8.20 -3.09
CA GLU A 198 15.59 9.22 -2.46
C GLU A 198 16.16 8.71 -1.14
N ALA A 199 15.31 8.15 -0.28
CA ALA A 199 15.72 7.55 0.98
C ALA A 199 16.73 6.40 0.80
N ASN A 200 16.54 5.52 -0.20
CA ASN A 200 17.45 4.40 -0.43
C ASN A 200 18.78 4.79 -1.08
N ASN A 201 18.79 5.90 -1.83
CA ASN A 201 20.01 6.43 -2.44
C ASN A 201 20.70 7.48 -1.58
N GLU A 202 20.17 7.77 -0.39
CA GLU A 202 20.91 8.46 0.65
C GLU A 202 22.18 7.65 0.94
N ARG A 203 23.27 8.00 0.25
CA ARG A 203 24.59 7.49 0.56
C ARG A 203 24.83 7.86 2.00
N SER A 204 25.35 6.93 2.80
CA SER A 204 25.88 7.20 4.13
C SER A 204 26.72 8.47 4.07
N SER A 205 26.09 9.59 4.43
CA SER A 205 26.65 10.91 4.17
C SER A 205 27.87 11.03 5.04
N PRO A 206 29.04 11.40 4.49
CA PRO A 206 30.23 11.60 5.30
C PRO A 206 29.99 12.84 6.19
N GLY A 207 29.46 12.62 7.39
CA GLY A 207 29.52 13.50 8.56
C GLY A 207 28.88 14.90 8.49
N ASN A 208 28.27 15.32 7.38
CA ASN A 208 27.82 16.72 7.22
C ASN A 208 26.39 16.99 7.71
N TRP A 209 25.54 15.98 7.82
CA TRP A 209 24.13 16.17 8.21
C TRP A 209 23.91 15.68 9.64
N ALA A 210 23.20 16.49 10.44
CA ALA A 210 22.86 16.14 11.82
C ALA A 210 21.77 15.06 11.92
N LEU A 211 21.04 14.82 10.83
CA LEU A 211 19.96 13.83 10.73
C LEU A 211 19.96 13.25 9.31
N SER A 212 19.77 11.94 9.18
CA SER A 212 19.52 11.33 7.86
C SER A 212 18.13 11.70 7.33
N LEU A 213 17.96 11.67 6.01
CA LEU A 213 16.66 11.81 5.36
C LEU A 213 15.71 10.70 5.83
N LYS A 214 16.19 9.46 5.96
CA LYS A 214 15.38 8.35 6.51
C LYS A 214 14.83 8.66 7.91
N GLU A 215 15.66 9.15 8.82
CA GLU A 215 15.22 9.56 10.16
C GLU A 215 14.26 10.76 10.11
N GLY A 216 14.52 11.75 9.25
CA GLY A 216 13.64 12.89 9.03
C GLY A 216 12.24 12.45 8.60
N ILE A 217 12.15 11.55 7.62
CA ILE A 217 10.89 10.97 7.16
C ILE A 217 10.16 10.25 8.30
N ARG A 218 10.88 9.48 9.14
CA ARG A 218 10.29 8.80 10.31
C ARG A 218 9.68 9.78 11.30
N ILE A 219 10.40 10.85 11.64
CA ILE A 219 9.91 11.88 12.58
C ILE A 219 8.68 12.58 12.02
N VAL A 220 8.70 12.96 10.74
CA VAL A 220 7.55 13.60 10.08
C VAL A 220 6.36 12.63 10.03
N ALA A 221 6.59 11.36 9.70
CA ALA A 221 5.55 10.33 9.68
C ALA A 221 4.90 10.12 11.06
N GLU A 222 5.69 10.06 12.13
CA GLU A 222 5.16 9.95 13.49
C GLU A 222 4.36 11.18 13.90
N THR A 223 4.83 12.37 13.52
CA THR A 223 4.15 13.63 13.83
C THR A 223 2.81 13.72 13.09
N ALA A 224 2.80 13.40 11.79
CA ALA A 224 1.58 13.32 10.98
C ALA A 224 0.60 12.28 11.52
N TYR A 225 1.11 11.13 11.97
CA TYR A 225 0.30 10.06 12.52
C TYR A 225 -0.39 10.51 13.80
N LYS A 226 0.37 11.09 14.75
CA LYS A 226 -0.19 11.64 15.98
C LYS A 226 -1.19 12.76 15.69
N ARG A 227 -0.90 13.62 14.71
CA ARG A 227 -1.80 14.69 14.33
C ARG A 227 -3.14 14.18 13.80
N MET A 228 -3.12 13.21 12.91
CA MET A 228 -4.34 12.62 12.36
C MET A 228 -5.11 11.81 13.40
N PHE A 229 -4.44 10.87 14.05
CA PHE A 229 -5.08 9.82 14.85
C PHE A 229 -5.24 10.15 16.34
N VAL A 230 -4.58 11.21 16.82
CA VAL A 230 -4.75 11.72 18.19
C VAL A 230 -5.41 13.09 18.12
N HIS A 231 -4.73 14.11 17.60
CA HIS A 231 -5.23 15.49 17.70
C HIS A 231 -6.53 15.74 16.92
N ILE A 232 -6.55 15.43 15.61
CA ILE A 232 -7.73 15.64 14.77
C ILE A 232 -8.84 14.65 15.15
N ARG A 233 -8.49 13.40 15.41
CA ARG A 233 -9.43 12.40 15.91
C ARG A 233 -10.11 12.85 17.21
N ASP A 234 -9.37 13.41 18.17
CA ASP A 234 -9.94 13.84 19.46
C ASP A 234 -10.82 15.08 19.33
N ILE A 235 -10.50 15.97 18.39
CA ILE A 235 -11.37 17.10 18.00
C ILE A 235 -12.71 16.57 17.50
N ILE A 236 -12.70 15.60 16.58
CA ILE A 236 -13.95 15.10 15.99
C ILE A 236 -14.72 14.15 16.92
N ALA A 237 -14.03 13.47 17.84
CA ALA A 237 -14.63 12.62 18.85
C ALA A 237 -15.45 13.41 19.88
N ASN A 238 -15.14 14.70 20.06
CA ASN A 238 -15.83 15.58 21.00
C ASN A 238 -16.43 16.79 20.27
N PRO A 239 -17.43 16.59 19.40
CA PRO A 239 -17.92 17.64 18.51
C PRO A 239 -18.61 18.80 19.25
N TYR A 240 -19.07 18.58 20.48
CA TYR A 240 -19.69 19.59 21.35
C TYR A 240 -18.69 20.30 22.29
N ALA A 241 -17.40 19.96 22.24
CA ALA A 241 -16.42 20.52 23.16
C ALA A 241 -16.22 22.03 22.95
N HIS A 242 -16.32 22.82 24.01
CA HIS A 242 -16.25 24.28 23.93
C HIS A 242 -14.81 24.83 23.91
N ASP A 243 -13.82 24.02 24.24
CA ASP A 243 -12.40 24.36 24.20
C ASP A 243 -11.79 24.31 22.79
N VAL A 244 -12.45 23.61 21.85
CA VAL A 244 -12.00 23.54 20.46
C VAL A 244 -12.33 24.83 19.71
N THR A 245 -11.32 25.67 19.50
CA THR A 245 -11.41 26.89 18.70
C THR A 245 -11.14 26.63 17.22
N ARG A 246 -11.72 27.46 16.34
CA ARG A 246 -11.45 27.38 14.89
C ARG A 246 -9.97 27.52 14.57
N GLN A 247 -9.28 28.46 15.21
CA GLN A 247 -7.85 28.72 15.00
C GLN A 247 -7.00 27.49 15.32
N TYR A 248 -7.34 26.78 16.39
CA TYR A 248 -6.66 25.53 16.73
C TYR A 248 -6.86 24.47 15.64
N VAL A 249 -8.08 24.28 15.15
CA VAL A 249 -8.37 23.32 14.06
C VAL A 249 -7.60 23.69 12.79
N VAL A 250 -7.60 24.97 12.40
CA VAL A 250 -6.86 25.46 11.23
C VAL A 250 -5.37 25.15 11.36
N ALA A 251 -4.76 25.45 12.51
CA ALA A 251 -3.34 25.17 12.75
C ALA A 251 -3.02 23.66 12.66
N GLN A 252 -3.92 22.79 13.13
CA GLN A 252 -3.76 21.34 12.97
C GLN A 252 -3.85 20.93 11.49
N MET A 253 -4.78 21.50 10.73
CA MET A 253 -4.98 21.18 9.31
C MET A 253 -3.81 21.68 8.46
N GLU A 254 -3.29 22.88 8.68
CA GLU A 254 -2.10 23.42 7.98
C GLU A 254 -0.83 22.60 8.26
N ALA A 255 -0.63 22.20 9.51
CA ALA A 255 0.49 21.34 9.87
C ALA A 255 0.34 19.95 9.23
N LEU A 256 -0.87 19.37 9.25
CA LEU A 256 -1.14 18.09 8.60
C LEU A 256 -0.90 18.18 7.09
N GLN A 257 -1.34 19.24 6.42
CA GLN A 257 -1.14 19.44 4.99
C GLN A 257 0.34 19.39 4.64
N ARG A 258 1.18 20.18 5.33
CA ARG A 258 2.63 20.24 5.07
C ARG A 258 3.30 18.88 5.28
N GLU A 259 2.93 18.19 6.36
CA GLU A 259 3.49 16.87 6.67
C GLU A 259 3.07 15.82 5.63
N LEU A 260 1.81 15.80 5.20
CA LEU A 260 1.32 14.88 4.18
C LEU A 260 1.84 15.20 2.78
N GLU A 261 1.99 16.48 2.43
CA GLU A 261 2.60 16.91 1.16
C GLU A 261 4.05 16.44 1.06
N PHE A 262 4.81 16.55 2.14
CA PHE A 262 6.18 16.05 2.21
C PHE A 262 6.24 14.52 2.02
N LEU A 263 5.34 13.77 2.67
CA LEU A 263 5.37 12.31 2.67
C LEU A 263 4.79 11.67 1.40
N PHE A 264 3.73 12.24 0.82
CA PHE A 264 2.97 11.59 -0.25
C PHE A 264 2.81 12.46 -1.49
N GLY A 265 3.27 13.71 -1.46
CA GLY A 265 3.10 14.65 -2.56
C GLY A 265 1.70 15.25 -2.64
N LYS A 266 1.60 16.35 -3.40
CA LYS A 266 0.42 17.24 -3.45
C LYS A 266 -0.87 16.62 -3.98
N ARG A 267 -0.77 15.54 -4.76
CA ARG A 267 -1.91 14.93 -5.46
C ARG A 267 -2.54 13.75 -4.70
N THR A 268 -2.00 13.42 -3.53
CA THR A 268 -2.58 12.38 -2.66
C THR A 268 -3.95 12.81 -2.15
N LEU A 269 -4.91 11.89 -2.12
CA LEU A 269 -6.30 12.20 -1.74
C LEU A 269 -6.42 12.87 -0.36
N GLY A 270 -5.67 12.38 0.63
CA GLY A 270 -5.62 13.01 1.96
C GLY A 270 -5.14 14.46 1.91
N VAL A 271 -4.08 14.74 1.15
CA VAL A 271 -3.57 16.11 0.96
C VAL A 271 -4.61 16.99 0.30
N THR A 272 -5.19 16.55 -0.83
CA THR A 272 -6.18 17.35 -1.55
C THR A 272 -7.38 17.69 -0.68
N ARG A 273 -7.87 16.75 0.14
CA ARG A 273 -8.98 17.01 1.07
C ARG A 273 -8.62 18.04 2.15
N VAL A 274 -7.40 18.00 2.68
CA VAL A 274 -6.96 19.00 3.66
C VAL A 274 -6.77 20.36 2.99
N SER A 275 -6.22 20.42 1.78
CA SER A 275 -6.10 21.65 0.99
C SER A 275 -7.48 22.27 0.72
N ASP A 276 -8.44 21.47 0.22
CA ASP A 276 -9.81 21.91 -0.05
C ASP A 276 -10.48 22.47 1.21
N TRP A 277 -10.24 21.83 2.37
CA TRP A 277 -10.75 22.32 3.66
C TRP A 277 -10.17 23.69 4.02
N LEU A 278 -8.85 23.86 3.87
CA LEU A 278 -8.16 25.13 4.17
C LEU A 278 -8.59 26.25 3.22
N GLU A 279 -8.77 25.93 1.94
CA GLU A 279 -9.28 26.87 0.93
C GLU A 279 -10.72 27.30 1.24
N GLN A 280 -11.61 26.37 1.61
CA GLN A 280 -12.98 26.70 2.03
C GLN A 280 -12.98 27.58 3.28
N ASN A 281 -12.13 27.27 4.27
CA ASN A 281 -11.98 28.08 5.47
C ASN A 281 -11.53 29.51 5.15
N ALA A 282 -10.57 29.68 4.23
CA ALA A 282 -10.08 30.98 3.81
C ALA A 282 -11.11 31.77 2.98
N ALA A 283 -11.80 31.09 2.06
CA ALA A 283 -12.78 31.71 1.17
C ALA A 283 -14.04 32.18 1.90
N LEU A 284 -14.54 31.37 2.86
CA LEU A 284 -15.77 31.67 3.58
C LEU A 284 -15.55 32.54 4.82
N GLY A 285 -14.32 32.59 5.35
CA GLY A 285 -14.02 33.42 6.52
C GLY A 285 -15.04 33.16 7.63
N VAL A 286 -15.71 34.19 8.13
CA VAL A 286 -16.72 34.13 9.20
C VAL A 286 -17.83 33.10 8.92
N ASP A 287 -18.24 32.92 7.66
CA ASP A 287 -19.32 32.00 7.28
C ASP A 287 -18.93 30.51 7.34
N PHE A 288 -17.66 30.21 7.62
CA PHE A 288 -17.18 28.84 7.81
C PHE A 288 -17.57 28.29 9.18
N THR A 289 -18.84 27.91 9.31
CA THR A 289 -19.43 27.41 10.55
C THR A 289 -18.76 26.12 11.05
N ARG A 290 -18.87 25.85 12.36
CA ARG A 290 -18.37 24.62 12.97
C ARG A 290 -18.98 23.38 12.34
N GLN A 291 -20.29 23.42 12.06
CA GLN A 291 -21.00 22.37 11.34
C GLN A 291 -20.34 22.05 9.99
N ARG A 292 -20.00 23.08 9.21
CA ARG A 292 -19.37 22.89 7.91
C ARG A 292 -17.96 22.35 8.05
N ALA A 293 -17.18 22.93 8.96
CA ALA A 293 -15.82 22.47 9.23
C ALA A 293 -15.76 20.98 9.60
N PHE A 294 -16.63 20.51 10.50
CA PHE A 294 -16.68 19.12 10.92
C PHE A 294 -17.22 18.20 9.83
N LYS A 295 -18.21 18.63 9.03
CA LYS A 295 -18.67 17.89 7.84
C LYS A 295 -17.54 17.65 6.84
N GLU A 296 -16.69 18.63 6.62
CA GLU A 296 -15.56 18.49 5.70
C GLU A 296 -14.41 17.66 6.31
N ILE A 297 -14.07 17.84 7.60
CA ILE A 297 -13.09 16.98 8.30
C ILE A 297 -13.56 15.53 8.31
N ARG A 298 -14.86 15.29 8.46
CA ARG A 298 -15.46 13.94 8.42
C ARG A 298 -15.09 13.19 7.15
N LEU A 299 -14.92 13.88 6.02
CA LEU A 299 -14.52 13.28 4.75
C LEU A 299 -13.10 12.71 4.79
N LEU A 300 -12.24 13.08 5.74
CA LEU A 300 -10.92 12.48 5.91
C LEU A 300 -10.98 11.06 6.49
N PHE A 301 -12.09 10.69 7.14
CA PHE A 301 -12.26 9.41 7.83
C PHE A 301 -13.15 8.46 7.03
N PRO A 302 -12.95 7.14 7.12
CA PRO A 302 -13.75 6.18 6.38
C PRO A 302 -15.23 6.20 6.82
N PHE A 303 -16.13 5.92 5.88
CA PHE A 303 -17.53 5.68 6.18
C PHE A 303 -17.76 4.26 6.71
N LYS A 304 -18.93 4.03 7.33
CA LYS A 304 -19.31 2.73 7.92
C LYS A 304 -19.19 1.54 6.94
N LYS A 305 -19.35 1.78 5.64
CA LYS A 305 -19.25 0.73 4.59
C LYS A 305 -17.82 0.51 4.09
N GLU A 306 -16.88 1.39 4.43
CA GLU A 306 -15.51 1.41 3.91
C GLU A 306 -14.51 0.78 4.88
N THR A 307 -14.89 0.62 6.15
CA THR A 307 -14.01 0.06 7.18
C THR A 307 -14.73 -0.95 8.06
N HIS A 308 -13.96 -1.72 8.82
CA HIS A 308 -14.48 -2.69 9.77
C HIS A 308 -15.27 -1.97 10.88
N SER A 309 -16.41 -2.54 11.31
CA SER A 309 -17.32 -1.92 12.28
C SER A 309 -16.63 -1.52 13.60
N ARG A 310 -15.75 -2.38 14.12
CA ARG A 310 -14.94 -2.07 15.32
C ARG A 310 -14.02 -0.88 15.15
N VAL A 311 -13.42 -0.70 13.96
CA VAL A 311 -12.56 0.45 13.68
C VAL A 311 -13.42 1.70 13.60
N TYR A 312 -14.54 1.65 12.88
CA TYR A 312 -15.49 2.75 12.79
C TYR A 312 -15.96 3.24 14.18
N GLN A 313 -16.27 2.30 15.10
CA GLN A 313 -16.62 2.61 16.49
C GLN A 313 -15.45 3.16 17.30
N PHE A 314 -14.24 2.59 17.17
CA PHE A 314 -13.06 3.04 17.90
C PHE A 314 -12.71 4.51 17.61
N PHE A 315 -12.97 4.95 16.37
CA PHE A 315 -12.78 6.34 15.96
C PHE A 315 -13.87 7.30 16.45
N LEU A 316 -14.91 6.80 17.14
CA LEU A 316 -16.08 7.58 17.57
C LEU A 316 -16.78 8.31 16.41
N LEU A 317 -16.75 7.70 15.22
CA LEU A 317 -17.44 8.21 14.04
C LEU A 317 -18.97 8.12 14.12
N PRO A 318 -19.59 7.11 14.78
CA PRO A 318 -21.04 7.13 15.01
C PRO A 318 -21.51 8.37 15.76
N GLU A 319 -20.79 8.77 16.80
CA GLU A 319 -21.09 9.91 17.66
C GLU A 319 -20.94 11.23 16.89
N LEU A 320 -19.89 11.33 16.08
CA LEU A 320 -19.71 12.46 15.17
C LEU A 320 -20.81 12.53 14.11
N ASP A 321 -21.13 11.41 13.46
CA ASP A 321 -22.15 11.36 12.41
C ASP A 321 -23.52 11.77 12.98
N GLN A 322 -23.87 11.29 14.18
CA GLN A 322 -25.08 11.72 14.89
C GLN A 322 -25.04 13.22 15.23
N ALA A 323 -23.93 13.73 15.74
CA ALA A 323 -23.81 15.13 16.09
C ALA A 323 -23.91 16.06 14.86
N LEU A 324 -23.45 15.59 13.69
CA LEU A 324 -23.60 16.30 12.43
C LEU A 324 -25.04 16.30 11.92
N ASP A 325 -25.83 15.26 12.22
CA ASP A 325 -27.26 15.18 11.91
C ASP A 325 -28.08 16.07 12.86
N ASP A 326 -27.75 16.10 14.15
CA ASP A 326 -28.42 16.93 15.16
C ASP A 326 -28.10 18.43 15.00
N GLY A 327 -26.94 18.74 14.44
CA GLY A 327 -26.45 20.10 14.22
C GLY A 327 -25.49 20.57 15.32
N LEU A 328 -24.40 21.19 14.90
CA LEU A 328 -23.37 21.76 15.76
C LEU A 328 -23.56 23.28 15.90
N MET A 329 -23.34 23.77 17.11
CA MET A 329 -23.33 25.20 17.39
C MET A 329 -22.20 25.92 16.65
N GLN A 330 -22.36 27.23 16.44
CA GLN A 330 -21.31 28.07 15.87
C GLN A 330 -20.03 28.02 16.71
N TRP A 331 -18.92 28.47 16.12
CA TRP A 331 -17.66 28.59 16.85
C TRP A 331 -17.83 29.47 18.09
N ASN A 332 -17.18 29.10 19.19
CA ASN A 332 -17.19 29.92 20.39
C ASN A 332 -16.45 31.24 20.10
N GLY A 333 -17.23 32.32 19.99
CA GLY A 333 -16.72 33.63 19.59
C GLY A 333 -17.73 34.58 18.96
N GLU A 334 -18.95 34.14 18.64
CA GLU A 334 -19.96 34.98 17.97
C GLU A 334 -21.22 35.23 18.82
N SER A 335 -21.06 35.46 20.12
CA SER A 335 -22.07 36.19 20.89
C SER A 335 -21.83 37.70 20.71
N GLY A 336 -22.18 38.20 19.53
CA GLY A 336 -22.18 39.62 19.19
C GLY A 336 -23.51 39.98 18.52
N GLN A 337 -24.47 40.40 19.36
CA GLN A 337 -25.78 40.94 19.02
C GLN A 337 -26.89 39.94 18.64
N ALA A 338 -27.69 39.62 19.64
CA ALA A 338 -29.10 39.37 19.45
C ALA A 338 -29.75 40.64 18.87
N THR A 339 -30.18 40.59 17.61
CA THR A 339 -31.24 41.44 17.11
C THR A 339 -32.37 40.51 16.69
N GLN A 340 -33.44 40.55 17.47
CA GLN A 340 -34.75 40.00 17.10
C GLN A 340 -35.28 40.75 15.88
N GLU A 341 -35.87 40.01 14.95
CA GLU A 341 -36.89 40.34 13.93
C GLU A 341 -36.51 39.61 12.63
N ALA A 342 -37.38 38.98 11.85
CA ALA A 342 -38.74 38.47 11.96
C ALA A 342 -38.92 37.60 10.70
N ASP A 343 -39.91 36.71 10.69
CA ASP A 343 -40.34 35.85 9.58
C ASP A 343 -39.91 36.26 8.16
N SER A 344 -39.27 35.33 7.44
CA SER A 344 -39.48 35.17 5.99
C SER A 344 -39.30 33.70 5.63
N GLU A 345 -40.34 33.14 5.04
CA GLU A 345 -40.46 31.77 4.58
C GLU A 345 -39.37 31.41 3.54
N GLU A 346 -38.89 30.18 3.70
CA GLU A 346 -38.40 29.22 2.71
C GLU A 346 -37.96 29.71 1.31
N GLU A 347 -36.68 29.54 1.01
CA GLU A 347 -36.27 28.74 -0.15
C GLU A 347 -34.93 28.05 0.13
N LEU A 348 -34.97 26.73 0.37
CA LEU A 348 -33.80 25.89 0.59
C LEU A 348 -32.97 25.77 -0.71
N PRO A 349 -31.69 26.15 -0.75
CA PRO A 349 -30.82 25.70 -1.83
C PRO A 349 -30.51 24.21 -1.62
N SER A 350 -31.01 23.39 -2.56
CA SER A 350 -30.77 21.96 -2.69
C SER A 350 -29.34 21.56 -2.32
N THR A 351 -29.22 20.74 -1.28
CA THR A 351 -28.01 20.05 -0.80
C THR A 351 -27.35 19.14 -1.85
N SER A 352 -27.87 19.06 -3.08
CA SER A 352 -27.28 18.25 -4.15
C SER A 352 -26.11 18.90 -4.88
N ALA A 353 -25.93 20.23 -4.81
CA ALA A 353 -24.86 20.92 -5.54
C ALA A 353 -23.47 20.74 -4.89
N ALA A 354 -23.39 20.79 -3.55
CA ALA A 354 -22.14 20.59 -2.83
C ALA A 354 -21.67 19.12 -2.89
N ALA A 355 -22.59 18.16 -2.73
CA ALA A 355 -22.28 16.74 -2.89
C ALA A 355 -21.87 16.37 -4.33
N ARG A 356 -22.42 17.07 -5.34
CA ARG A 356 -22.03 16.87 -6.75
C ARG A 356 -20.62 17.38 -7.05
N ASN A 357 -20.17 18.46 -6.42
CA ASN A 357 -18.81 18.97 -6.63
C ASN A 357 -17.74 18.06 -5.99
N SER A 358 -17.99 17.49 -4.81
CA SER A 358 -17.09 16.51 -4.19
C SER A 358 -17.06 15.16 -4.93
N LEU A 359 -18.16 14.77 -5.57
CA LEU A 359 -18.18 13.62 -6.49
C LEU A 359 -17.46 13.92 -7.82
N ARG A 360 -17.51 15.15 -8.31
CA ARG A 360 -16.78 15.59 -9.52
C ARG A 360 -15.26 15.58 -9.32
N ALA A 361 -14.79 15.78 -8.08
CA ALA A 361 -13.39 15.59 -7.70
C ALA A 361 -12.99 14.11 -7.53
N LEU A 362 -13.96 13.21 -7.31
CA LEU A 362 -13.76 11.76 -7.27
C LEU A 362 -13.83 11.11 -8.66
N TYR A 363 -14.56 11.70 -9.61
CA TYR A 363 -14.77 11.21 -10.96
C TYR A 363 -14.42 12.32 -11.95
N GLY A 364 -13.16 12.41 -12.34
CA GLY A 364 -12.71 13.28 -13.43
C GLY A 364 -13.57 13.09 -14.69
N HIS A 365 -13.70 14.16 -15.47
CA HIS A 365 -14.49 14.26 -16.69
C HIS A 365 -14.41 13.01 -17.58
N CYS A 366 -15.39 12.11 -17.47
CA CYS A 366 -15.71 11.18 -18.55
C CYS A 366 -16.68 11.94 -19.45
N GLY A 367 -16.18 12.50 -20.56
CA GLY A 367 -17.02 13.14 -21.57
C GLY A 367 -18.01 12.14 -22.15
N LEU A 368 -19.27 12.21 -21.72
CA LEU A 368 -20.38 11.76 -22.54
C LEU A 368 -20.66 12.89 -23.51
N SER A 369 -20.38 12.61 -24.79
CA SER A 369 -20.79 13.43 -25.93
C SER A 369 -22.28 13.74 -25.81
N ASP A 370 -22.61 15.03 -25.63
CA ASP A 370 -23.94 15.55 -25.91
C ASP A 370 -24.19 15.44 -27.42
N ASN A 371 -24.78 14.32 -27.84
CA ASN A 371 -25.42 14.18 -29.14
C ASN A 371 -26.57 13.20 -29.00
N LEU A 372 -27.73 13.73 -28.60
CA LEU A 372 -29.02 13.13 -28.92
C LEU A 372 -29.78 14.10 -29.83
N PRO A 373 -30.27 13.65 -31.00
CA PRO A 373 -30.98 14.52 -31.93
C PRO A 373 -32.36 14.85 -31.36
N ALA A 374 -32.79 16.09 -31.60
CA ALA A 374 -34.15 16.51 -31.35
C ALA A 374 -35.12 15.70 -32.21
N ASN A 375 -36.14 15.13 -31.55
CA ASN A 375 -37.47 14.88 -32.09
C ASN A 375 -38.48 14.92 -30.94
#